data_AF-A0A7G2LUS9-F1
#
_entry.id   AF-A0A7G2LUS9-F1
#
_cell.length_a   1.000
_cell.length_b   1.000
_cell.length_c   1.000
_cell.angle_alpha   90.00
_cell.angle_beta   90.00
_cell.angle_gamma   90.00
#
_symmetry.space_group_name_H-M   'P 1'
#
loop_
_entity.id
_entity.type
_entity.pdbx_description
1 polymer ?
#
loop_
_entity_poly.entity_id
_entity_poly.type
_entity_poly.pdbx_seq_one_letter_code
_entity_poly.pdbx_strand_id
1 'polypeptide(L)' 'RGNKKLLYPLYGTLGETLKARFRGWRVGLVTSEPPLARATGLPWKPQGPAIAHGGMRIWLWQTEVLR' A
#
# COMPACT_ATOMS: atom_id res chain seq x y z
N ARG A 1 -2.16 -0.93 21.67
CA ARG A 1 -1.67 -0.05 20.57
C ARG A 1 -0.67 -0.85 19.74
N GLY A 2 -0.94 -1.08 18.45
CA GLY A 2 0.01 -1.78 17.57
C GLY A 2 1.27 -0.93 17.33
N ASN A 3 2.45 -1.55 17.38
CA ASN A 3 3.71 -0.84 17.17
C ASN A 3 3.95 -0.64 15.66
N LYS A 4 3.59 0.55 15.15
CA LYS A 4 3.70 0.91 13.73
C LYS A 4 5.10 0.67 13.15
N LYS A 5 6.17 0.73 13.95
CA LYS A 5 7.54 0.47 13.51
C LYS A 5 7.75 -0.97 13.02
N LEU A 6 7.07 -1.95 13.61
CA LEU A 6 7.15 -3.36 13.21
C LEU A 6 6.43 -3.65 11.89
N LEU A 7 5.53 -2.75 11.45
CA LEU A 7 4.77 -2.94 10.23
C LEU A 7 5.57 -2.56 8.98
N TYR A 8 6.56 -1.67 9.08
CA TYR A 8 7.35 -1.27 7.91
C TYR A 8 8.11 -2.43 7.26
N PRO A 9 8.86 -3.27 8.00
CA PRO A 9 9.53 -4.43 7.41
C PRO A 9 8.54 -5.41 6.78
N LEU A 10 7.40 -5.67 7.45
CA LEU A 10 6.35 -6.56 6.94
C LEU A 10 5.77 -6.05 5.61
N TYR A 11 5.46 -4.75 5.52
CA TYR A 11 4.96 -4.14 4.29
C TYR A 11 6.02 -4.14 3.18
N GLY A 12 7.30 -3.99 3.54
CA GLY A 12 8.43 -4.18 2.61
C GLY A 12 8.45 -5.59 2.01
N THR A 13 8.43 -6.63 2.86
CA THR A 13 8.40 -8.02 2.41
C THR A 13 7.17 -8.35 1.56
N LEU A 14 6.00 -7.79 1.92
CA LEU A 14 4.78 -7.90 1.13
C LEU A 14 4.99 -7.34 -0.28
N GLY A 15 5.54 -6.14 -0.38
CA GLY A 15 5.81 -5.49 -1.66
C GLY A 15 6.76 -6.26 -2.56
N GLU A 16 7.86 -6.77 -2.00
CA GLU A 16 8.80 -7.62 -2.74
C GLU A 16 8.15 -8.92 -3.21
N THR A 17 7.33 -9.55 -2.37
CA THR A 17 6.61 -10.77 -2.75
C THR A 17 5.64 -10.51 -3.91
N LEU A 18 4.90 -9.39 -3.87
CA LEU A 18 3.95 -9.02 -4.92
C LEU A 18 4.65 -8.76 -6.26
N LYS A 19 5.78 -8.04 -6.27
CA LYS A 19 6.57 -7.84 -7.49
C LYS A 19 7.11 -9.17 -8.03
N ALA A 20 7.66 -10.01 -7.16
CA ALA A 20 8.32 -11.25 -7.56
C ALA A 20 7.35 -12.33 -8.05
N ARG A 21 6.14 -12.40 -7.50
CA ARG A 21 5.21 -13.53 -7.74
C ARG A 21 3.93 -13.18 -8.48
N PHE A 22 3.60 -11.89 -8.60
CA PHE A 22 2.33 -11.44 -9.19
C PHE A 22 2.58 -10.50 -10.38
N ARG A 23 3.59 -10.82 -11.20
CA ARG A 23 3.80 -10.16 -12.49
C ARG A 23 2.54 -10.28 -13.34
N GLY A 24 2.12 -9.18 -13.98
CA GLY A 24 0.87 -9.13 -14.75
C GLY A 24 -0.36 -8.70 -13.94
N TRP A 25 -0.26 -8.58 -12.62
CA TRP A 25 -1.39 -8.18 -11.77
C TRP A 25 -1.42 -6.69 -11.51
N ARG A 26 -2.62 -6.15 -11.26
CA ARG A 26 -2.82 -4.83 -10.67
C ARG A 26 -3.07 -5.01 -9.18
N VAL A 27 -2.45 -4.16 -8.35
CA VAL A 27 -2.61 -4.23 -6.89
C VAL A 27 -3.39 -3.02 -6.40
N GLY A 28 -4.36 -3.27 -5.51
CA GLY A 28 -5.07 -2.27 -4.73
C GLY A 28 -4.79 -2.43 -3.23
N LEU A 29 -4.52 -1.34 -2.53
CA LEU A 29 -4.33 -1.33 -1.07
C LEU A 29 -5.17 -0.20 -0.45
N VAL A 30 -5.94 -0.51 0.58
CA VAL A 30 -6.70 0.48 1.35
C VAL A 30 -6.01 0.69 2.70
N THR A 31 -5.65 1.93 3.01
CA THR A 31 -5.03 2.25 4.31
C THR A 31 -5.26 3.72 4.70
N SER A 32 -5.38 3.99 5.99
CA SER A 32 -5.32 5.34 6.58
C SER A 32 -3.89 5.83 6.81
N GLU A 33 -2.89 4.98 6.56
CA GLU A 33 -1.47 5.25 6.85
C GLU A 33 -0.66 5.25 5.54
N PRO A 34 -0.55 6.40 4.84
CA PRO A 34 0.27 6.53 3.63
C PRO A 34 1.70 6.01 3.74
N PRO A 35 2.42 6.17 4.88
CA PRO A 35 3.77 5.63 5.01
C PRO A 35 3.85 4.11 4.87
N LEU A 36 2.82 3.37 5.32
CA LEU A 36 2.80 1.91 5.19
C LEU A 36 2.57 1.48 3.74
N ALA A 37 1.71 2.18 3.00
CA ALA A 37 1.58 1.94 1.56
C ALA A 37 2.91 2.20 0.83
N ARG A 38 3.62 3.27 1.15
CA ARG A 38 4.94 3.56 0.57
C ARG A 38 5.99 2.51 0.93
N ALA A 39 5.92 1.93 2.13
CA ALA A 39 6.85 0.91 2.59
C ALA A 39 6.83 -0.37 1.73
N THR A 40 5.76 -0.63 0.99
CA THR A 40 5.73 -1.75 0.02
C THR A 40 6.65 -1.53 -1.18
N GLY A 41 7.07 -0.29 -1.44
CA GLY A 41 7.88 0.03 -2.62
C GLY A 41 7.21 -0.35 -3.96
N LEU A 42 5.89 -0.54 -3.98
CA LEU A 42 5.15 -0.80 -5.21
C LEU A 42 5.04 0.47 -6.06
N PRO A 43 4.95 0.34 -7.40
CA PRO A 43 4.84 1.49 -8.31
C PRO A 43 3.42 2.08 -8.27
N TRP A 44 3.08 2.72 -7.15
CA TRP A 44 1.79 3.34 -6.94
C TRP A 44 1.54 4.47 -7.94
N LYS A 45 0.30 4.56 -8.41
CA LYS A 45 -0.23 5.75 -9.08
C LYS A 45 -0.18 6.96 -8.14
N PRO A 46 -0.29 8.18 -8.68
CA PRO A 46 -0.47 9.37 -7.86
C PRO A 46 -1.58 9.17 -6.82
N GLN A 47 -1.31 9.54 -5.59
CA GLN A 47 -2.25 9.36 -4.48
C GLN A 47 -3.52 10.17 -4.74
N GLY A 48 -4.66 9.48 -4.77
CA GLY A 48 -5.98 10.10 -4.94
C GLY A 48 -6.46 10.86 -3.70
N PRO A 49 -7.67 11.45 -3.77
CA PRO A 49 -8.27 12.15 -2.64
C PRO A 49 -8.51 11.20 -1.46
N ALA A 50 -8.49 11.76 -0.25
CA ALA A 50 -8.86 11.03 0.95
C ALA A 50 -10.37 10.73 0.94
N ILE A 51 -10.73 9.52 1.33
CA ILE A 51 -12.12 9.09 1.51
C ILE A 51 -12.44 9.13 3.01
N ALA A 52 -13.57 9.73 3.37
CA ALA A 52 -14.04 9.75 4.75
C ALA A 52 -14.56 8.37 5.17
N HIS A 53 -14.07 7.88 6.31
CA HIS A 53 -14.49 6.61 6.89
C HIS A 53 -14.62 6.76 8.40
N GLY A 54 -15.81 7.21 8.84
CA GLY A 54 -16.17 7.26 10.27
C GLY A 54 -15.23 8.08 11.15
N GLY A 55 -14.85 9.29 10.72
CA GLY A 55 -13.94 10.17 11.45
C GLY A 55 -12.45 9.95 11.16
N MET A 56 -12.11 8.94 10.36
CA MET A 56 -10.76 8.73 9.84
C MET A 56 -10.72 8.93 8.32
N ARG A 57 -9.59 9.44 7.83
CA ARG A 57 -9.31 9.50 6.40
C ARG A 57 -8.62 8.23 5.96
N ILE A 58 -9.11 7.61 4.89
CA ILE A 58 -8.49 6.46 4.23
C ILE A 58 -8.16 6.80 2.78
N TRP A 59 -7.23 6.05 2.20
CA TRP A 59 -6.86 6.18 0.79
C TRP A 59 -6.91 4.82 0.10
N LEU A 60 -7.36 4.83 -1.15
CA LEU A 60 -7.16 3.73 -2.08
C LEU A 60 -5.87 3.98 -2.86
N TRP A 61 -4.92 3.06 -2.73
CA TRP A 61 -3.66 3.02 -3.45
C TRP A 61 -3.77 1.98 -4.56
N GLN A 62 -3.35 2.34 -5.77
CA GLN A 62 -3.45 1.45 -6.92
C GLN A 62 -2.16 1.49 -7.72
N THR A 63 -1.72 0.34 -8.21
CA THR A 63 -0.65 0.27 -9.21
C THR A 63 -1.25 0.17 -10.61
N GLU A 64 -0.43 0.41 -11.63
CA GLU A 64 -0.65 -0.24 -12.93
C GLU A 64 -0.31 -1.73 -12.83
N VAL A 65 -0.26 -2.43 -13.96
CA VAL A 65 0.21 -3.82 -14.00
C VAL A 65 1.66 -3.90 -13.48
N LEU A 66 1.91 -4.80 -12.51
CA LEU A 66 3.25 -5.10 -12.02
C LEU A 66 4.08 -5.79 -13.12
N ARG A 67 5.30 -5.29 -13.30
CA ARG A 67 6.22 -5.74 -14.34
C ARG A 67 7.22 -6.75 -13.83
#